data_AF-A0A2A2WZM6-F1
#
_entry.id   AF-A0A2A2WZM6-F1
#
_cell.length_a   1.000
_cell.length_b   1.000
_cell.length_c   1.000
_cell.angle_alpha   90.00
_cell.angle_beta   90.00
_cell.angle_gamma   90.00
#
_symmetry.space_group_name_H-M   'P 1'
#
loop_
_entity.id
_entity.type
_entity.pdbx_description
1 polymer ?
#
loop_
_entity_poly.entity_id
_entity_poly.type
_entity_poly.pdbx_seq_one_letter_code
_entity_poly.pdbx_strand_id
1 'polypeptide(L)' 'MNEIEKFINKTNSEDKPMVNWTRVIIETEEKNPKPIAVITNDNFELVEGFKIRLLPSKD' A
#
# COMPACT_ATOMS: atom_id res chain seq x y z
N MET A 1 -11.11 -7.84 10.95
CA MET A 1 -10.38 -6.73 10.31
C MET A 1 -9.50 -7.34 9.25
N ASN A 2 -9.70 -6.93 8.00
CA ASN A 2 -8.94 -7.44 6.86
C ASN A 2 -7.44 -7.17 7.06
N GLU A 3 -6.54 -8.04 6.57
CA GLU A 3 -5.09 -7.86 6.71
C GLU A 3 -4.64 -6.51 6.12
N ILE A 4 -5.27 -6.08 5.02
CA ILE A 4 -4.99 -4.76 4.44
C ILE A 4 -5.39 -3.61 5.38
N GLU A 5 -6.53 -3.70 6.07
CA GLU A 5 -6.98 -2.68 7.03
C GLU A 5 -6.04 -2.60 8.24
N LYS A 6 -5.58 -3.76 8.73
CA LYS A 6 -4.55 -3.82 9.78
C LYS A 6 -3.28 -3.13 9.32
N PHE A 7 -2.86 -3.39 8.08
CA PHE A 7 -1.64 -2.81 7.53
C PHE A 7 -1.76 -1.29 7.29
N ILE A 8 -2.91 -0.79 6.83
CA ILE A 8 -3.19 0.66 6.75
C ILE A 8 -3.02 1.31 8.12
N ASN A 9 -3.65 0.74 9.15
CA ASN A 9 -3.57 1.29 10.49
C ASN A 9 -2.13 1.29 11.03
N LYS A 10 -1.39 0.20 10.78
CA LYS A 10 0.02 0.08 11.17
C LYS A 10 0.93 1.12 10.48
N THR A 11 0.62 1.48 9.23
CA THR A 11 1.45 2.36 8.41
C THR A 11 1.01 3.82 8.43
N ASN A 12 0.05 4.20 9.27
CA ASN A 12 -0.40 5.60 9.38
C ASN A 12 0.68 6.56 9.88
N SER A 13 1.67 6.06 10.62
CA SER A 13 2.81 6.80 11.12
C SER A 13 4.11 6.51 10.35
N GLU A 14 4.03 5.86 9.19
CA GLU A 14 5.21 5.60 8.35
C GLU A 14 5.73 6.91 7.76
N ASP A 15 6.98 7.24 8.07
CA ASP A 15 7.66 8.47 7.64
C ASP A 15 8.84 8.19 6.72
N LYS A 16 9.20 6.91 6.51
CA LYS A 16 10.27 6.56 5.60
C LYS A 16 9.90 6.99 4.18
N PRO A 17 10.71 7.87 3.55
CA PRO A 17 10.39 8.39 2.24
C PRO A 17 10.65 7.34 1.15
N MET A 18 9.68 7.22 0.25
CA MET A 18 9.89 6.89 -1.16
C MET A 18 10.22 8.19 -1.92
N VAL A 19 10.29 8.13 -3.26
CA VAL A 19 10.39 9.35 -4.08
C VAL A 19 9.06 10.13 -4.01
N ASN A 20 9.05 11.25 -3.29
CA ASN A 20 7.93 12.19 -3.08
C ASN A 20 6.74 11.70 -2.23
N TRP A 21 6.74 10.45 -1.76
CA TRP A 21 5.64 9.85 -1.00
C TRP A 21 6.21 9.01 0.15
N THR A 22 5.45 8.73 1.19
CA THR A 22 5.82 7.73 2.22
C THR A 22 4.95 6.47 2.13
N ARG A 23 3.75 6.61 1.55
CA ARG A 23 2.78 5.54 1.41
C ARG A 23 1.89 5.76 0.19
N VAL A 24 1.57 4.67 -0.49
CA VAL A 24 0.59 4.60 -1.58
C VAL A 24 -0.51 3.62 -1.19
N ILE A 25 -1.77 4.04 -1.28
CA ILE A 25 -2.95 3.17 -1.12
C ILE A 25 -3.67 3.17 -2.46
N ILE A 26 -3.92 1.98 -3.01
CA ILE A 26 -4.70 1.79 -4.22
C ILE A 26 -6.08 1.30 -3.80
N GLU A 27 -7.12 1.98 -4.25
CA GLU A 27 -8.51 1.67 -3.90
C GLU A 27 -9.43 1.71 -5.13
N THR A 28 -10.60 1.10 -5.01
CA THR A 28 -11.65 1.15 -6.04
C THR A 28 -12.34 2.52 -6.07
N GLU A 29 -12.80 2.96 -7.23
CA GLU A 29 -13.47 4.26 -7.40
C GLU A 29 -14.96 4.29 -7.00
N GLU A 30 -15.52 3.18 -6.54
CA GLU A 30 -16.92 3.13 -6.11
C GLU A 30 -17.18 4.01 -4.87
N LYS A 31 -18.45 4.38 -4.62
CA LYS A 31 -18.86 5.32 -3.55
C LYS A 31 -18.27 5.00 -2.16
N ASN A 32 -18.05 3.71 -1.88
CA ASN A 32 -17.33 3.26 -0.71
C ASN A 32 -16.04 2.57 -1.17
N PRO A 33 -14.93 3.31 -1.31
CA PRO A 33 -13.68 2.76 -1.81
C PRO A 33 -13.20 1.57 -0.97
N LYS A 34 -12.76 0.53 -1.66
CA LYS A 34 -12.15 -0.66 -1.05
C LYS A 34 -10.66 -0.65 -1.34
N PRO A 35 -9.80 -0.68 -0.31
CA PRO A 35 -8.37 -0.84 -0.51
C PRO A 35 -8.04 -2.17 -1.21
N ILE A 36 -7.21 -2.09 -2.23
CA ILE A 36 -6.69 -3.23 -3.02
C ILE A 36 -5.24 -3.49 -2.63
N ALA A 37 -4.44 -2.43 -2.48
CA ALA A 37 -3.04 -2.51 -2.11
C ALA A 37 -2.63 -1.36 -1.20
N VAL A 38 -1.64 -1.61 -0.35
CA VAL A 38 -0.93 -0.59 0.42
C VAL A 38 0.56 -0.83 0.25
N ILE A 39 1.30 0.21 -0.10
CA ILE A 39 2.72 0.14 -0.42
C ILE A 39 3.44 1.20 0.41
N THR A 40 4.48 0.80 1.13
CA THR A 40 5.45 1.70 1.76
C THR A 40 6.81 1.49 1.11
N ASN A 41 7.83 2.23 1.56
CA ASN A 41 9.18 2.06 1.03
C ASN A 41 9.76 0.65 1.27
N ASP A 42 9.34 -0.03 2.35
CA ASP A 42 9.97 -1.28 2.79
C ASP A 42 9.06 -2.51 2.64
N ASN A 43 7.76 -2.31 2.45
CA ASN A 43 6.81 -3.42 2.46
C ASN A 43 5.52 -3.09 1.67
N PHE A 44 4.72 -4.12 1.40
CA PHE A 44 3.39 -3.97 0.80
C PHE A 44 2.43 -5.03 1.32
N GLU A 45 1.13 -4.72 1.26
CA GLU A 45 0.03 -5.66 1.51
C GLU A 45 -0.96 -5.60 0.34
N LEU A 46 -1.55 -6.74 -0.01
CA LEU A 46 -2.38 -6.89 -1.21
C LEU A 46 -3.54 -7.85 -0.98
N VAL A 47 -4.72 -7.49 -1.49
CA VAL A 47 -5.88 -8.38 -1.45
C VAL A 47 -5.73 -9.58 -2.40
N GLU A 48 -6.36 -10.70 -2.06
CA GLU A 48 -6.33 -11.92 -2.87
C GLU A 48 -6.79 -11.70 -4.31
N GLY A 49 -6.16 -12.40 -5.27
CA GLY A 49 -6.50 -12.34 -6.69
C GLY A 49 -5.75 -11.26 -7.49
N PHE A 50 -4.92 -10.45 -6.83
CA PHE A 50 -4.08 -9.44 -7.46
C PHE A 50 -2.59 -9.80 -7.35
N LYS A 51 -1.76 -9.11 -8.14
CA LYS A 51 -0.30 -9.21 -8.06
C LYS A 51 0.34 -7.83 -8.14
N ILE A 52 1.31 -7.57 -7.27
CA ILE A 52 2.21 -6.42 -7.38
C ILE A 52 3.51 -6.88 -8.05
N ARG A 53 4.04 -6.07 -8.97
CA ARG A 53 5.37 -6.24 -9.56
C ARG A 53 6.21 -5.03 -9.23
N LEU A 54 7.26 -5.25 -8.45
CA LEU A 54 8.21 -4.20 -8.10
C LEU A 54 9.33 -4.15 -9.14
N LEU A 55 9.68 -2.94 -9.58
CA LEU A 55 10.91 -2.67 -10.31
C LEU A 55 11.84 -1.94 -9.34
N PRO A 56 12.92 -2.56 -8.85
CA PRO A 56 13.85 -1.90 -7.95
C PRO A 56 14.51 -0.68 -8.61
N SER A 57 14.79 0.36 -7.82
CA SER A 57 15.64 1.46 -8.25
C SER A 57 17.05 0.95 -8.56
N LYS A 58 17.73 1.63 -9.46
CA LYS A 58 19.18 1.46 -9.67
C LYS A 58 19.91 2.35 -8.67
N ASP A 59 19.74 2.07 -7.39
CA ASP A 59 20.66 2.59 -6.38
C ASP A 59 21.91 1.69 -6.33
#